data_AF-A0A415UWC9-F1
#
_entry.id   AF-A0A415UWC9-F1
#
_cell.length_a   1.000
_cell.length_b   1.000
_cell.length_c   1.000
_cell.angle_alpha   90.00
_cell.angle_beta   90.00
_cell.angle_gamma   90.00
#
_symmetry.space_group_name_H-M   'P 1'
#
loop_
_entity.id
_entity.type
_entity.pdbx_description
1 polymer ?
#
loop_
_entity_poly.entity_id
_entity_poly.type
_entity_poly.pdbx_seq_one_letter_code
_entity_poly.pdbx_strand_id
1 'polypeptide(L)'
;MAIQMRRGIYEKFLPKNMTPGEFAVVLSGDPNGKNGTGVYICFSPGSVKQLATMEDMGATVSTMIQARTGDIIAELTEAIDATEKSVKAAESQRETDEAKRRSDEQVRKSNEAQRKKTFDETVASAKRQVADTIASCTQKTDAAAEKALKAAEEANGAVDPNMKIYFTRRVDEAGNSRPVLVDMTMEG
;
A
#
# COMPACT_ATOMS: atom_id res chain seq x y z
N MET A 1 -2.13 -39.94 82.23
CA MET A 1 -1.28 -38.72 82.24
C MET A 1 -1.94 -37.66 81.39
N ALA A 2 -2.15 -36.46 81.92
CA ALA A 2 -2.66 -35.35 81.11
C ALA A 2 -1.49 -34.73 80.32
N ILE A 3 -1.65 -34.61 79.00
CA ILE A 3 -0.73 -33.83 78.17
C ILE A 3 -0.91 -32.37 78.57
N GLN A 4 0.14 -31.77 79.13
CA GLN A 4 0.16 -30.35 79.50
C GLN A 4 0.75 -29.53 78.36
N MET A 5 0.07 -28.46 77.97
CA MET A 5 0.59 -27.49 76.99
C MET A 5 1.30 -26.35 77.71
N ARG A 6 2.41 -25.85 77.14
CA ARG A 6 3.07 -24.64 77.62
C ARG A 6 2.15 -23.44 77.38
N ARG A 7 2.04 -22.51 78.32
CA ARG A 7 1.17 -21.33 78.20
C ARG A 7 1.79 -20.08 78.83
N GLY A 8 1.52 -18.91 78.26
CA GLY A 8 2.05 -17.63 78.78
C GLY A 8 1.84 -16.44 77.83
N ILE A 9 2.44 -15.30 78.16
CA ILE A 9 2.45 -14.11 77.30
C ILE A 9 3.47 -14.24 76.16
N TYR A 10 3.26 -13.55 75.04
CA TYR A 10 4.13 -13.64 73.86
C TYR A 10 5.58 -13.25 74.17
N GLU A 11 5.81 -12.26 75.01
CA GLU A 11 7.15 -11.81 75.41
C GLU A 11 8.00 -12.93 76.04
N LYS A 12 7.36 -13.91 76.70
CA LYS A 12 8.02 -15.07 77.30
C LYS A 12 8.00 -16.30 76.41
N PHE A 13 7.45 -16.18 75.20
CA PHE A 13 7.44 -17.26 74.22
C PHE A 13 8.84 -17.39 73.62
N LEU A 14 9.52 -18.49 73.95
CA LEU A 14 10.89 -18.78 73.49
C LEU A 14 10.90 -20.02 72.59
N PRO A 15 10.74 -19.87 71.25
CA PRO A 15 10.69 -20.98 70.30
C PRO A 15 11.88 -21.94 70.37
N LYS A 16 13.08 -21.43 70.69
CA LYS A 16 14.31 -22.23 70.82
C LYS A 16 14.30 -23.20 72.00
N ASN A 17 13.46 -22.94 73.02
CA ASN A 17 13.36 -23.77 74.22
C ASN A 17 12.21 -24.77 74.14
N MET A 18 11.63 -24.97 72.96
CA MET A 18 10.55 -25.93 72.72
C MET A 18 11.09 -27.23 72.17
N THR A 19 10.44 -28.34 72.52
CA THR A 19 10.75 -29.66 71.95
C THR A 19 9.87 -29.97 70.73
N PRO A 20 10.35 -30.77 69.76
CA PRO A 20 9.52 -31.23 68.65
C PRO A 20 8.20 -31.85 69.11
N GLY A 21 7.08 -31.48 68.49
CA GLY A 21 5.73 -31.91 68.85
C GLY A 21 5.11 -31.16 70.03
N GLU A 22 5.82 -30.24 70.69
CA GLU A 22 5.28 -29.44 71.79
C GLU A 22 4.33 -28.35 71.30
N PHE A 23 3.18 -28.22 71.95
CA PHE A 23 2.26 -27.10 71.80
C PHE A 23 2.55 -26.00 72.81
N ALA A 24 2.54 -24.75 72.33
CA ALA A 24 2.55 -23.56 73.17
C ALA A 24 1.33 -22.68 72.87
N VAL A 25 0.66 -22.23 73.92
CA VAL A 25 -0.49 -21.33 73.85
C VAL A 25 -0.08 -19.96 74.39
N VAL A 26 -0.09 -18.97 73.51
CA VAL A 26 0.11 -17.57 73.86
C VAL A 26 -1.24 -16.95 74.23
N LEU A 27 -1.30 -16.40 75.44
CA LEU A 27 -2.54 -15.87 76.04
C LEU A 27 -2.71 -14.35 75.86
N SER A 28 -1.64 -13.62 75.57
CA SER A 28 -1.69 -12.19 75.27
C SER A 28 -0.41 -11.69 74.60
N GLY A 29 -0.54 -10.58 73.87
CA GLY A 29 0.58 -9.86 73.25
C GLY A 29 1.13 -10.48 71.96
N ASP A 30 0.47 -11.47 71.37
CA ASP A 30 0.87 -12.05 70.08
C ASP A 30 0.56 -11.06 68.93
N PRO A 31 1.57 -10.56 68.19
CA PRO A 31 1.33 -9.66 67.07
C PRO A 31 0.63 -10.34 65.88
N ASN A 32 0.66 -11.68 65.81
CA ASN A 32 0.09 -12.44 64.70
C ASN A 32 -1.31 -13.00 65.01
N GLY A 33 -1.82 -12.77 66.22
CA GLY A 33 -3.15 -13.21 66.63
C GLY A 33 -4.11 -12.04 66.74
N LYS A 34 -5.34 -12.17 66.22
CA LYS A 34 -6.32 -11.07 66.18
C LYS A 34 -6.60 -10.44 67.55
N ASN A 35 -6.60 -11.25 68.61
CA ASN A 35 -6.83 -10.83 69.99
C ASN A 35 -5.56 -10.85 70.86
N GLY A 36 -4.38 -10.89 70.25
CA GLY A 36 -3.11 -11.07 70.96
C GLY A 36 -2.90 -12.49 71.48
N THR A 37 -3.70 -13.47 71.04
CA THR A 37 -3.61 -14.88 71.41
C THR A 37 -3.12 -15.71 70.24
N GLY A 38 -2.44 -16.83 70.51
CA GLY A 38 -1.93 -17.70 69.44
C GLY A 38 -1.65 -19.11 69.93
N VAL A 39 -1.69 -20.07 69.01
CA VAL A 39 -1.31 -21.46 69.28
C VAL A 39 -0.18 -21.83 68.34
N TYR A 40 0.89 -22.41 68.89
CA TYR A 40 2.09 -22.76 68.16
C TYR A 40 2.42 -24.24 68.35
N ILE A 41 2.90 -24.87 67.28
CA ILE A 41 3.46 -26.22 67.31
C ILE A 41 4.93 -26.18 66.89
N CYS A 42 5.80 -26.83 67.66
CA CYS A 42 7.22 -26.92 67.39
C CYS A 42 7.53 -28.13 66.50
N PHE A 43 8.25 -27.93 65.39
CA PHE A 43 8.78 -29.02 64.55
C PHE A 43 10.23 -29.34 64.89
N SER A 44 10.99 -28.34 65.33
CA SER A 44 12.34 -28.45 65.88
C SER A 44 12.64 -27.20 66.71
N PRO A 45 13.63 -27.22 67.63
CA PRO A 45 13.97 -26.05 68.44
C PRO A 45 14.15 -24.78 67.58
N GLY A 46 13.32 -23.76 67.81
CA GLY A 46 13.30 -22.51 67.06
C GLY A 46 12.40 -22.50 65.82
N SER A 47 12.00 -23.66 65.31
CA SER A 47 11.08 -23.81 64.17
C SER A 47 9.67 -24.11 64.66
N VAL A 48 8.91 -23.05 64.91
CA VAL A 48 7.50 -23.12 65.32
C VAL A 48 6.59 -22.69 64.18
N LYS A 49 5.41 -23.31 64.08
CA LYS A 49 4.33 -22.85 63.20
C LYS A 49 3.15 -22.41 64.04
N GLN A 50 2.58 -21.27 63.69
CA GLN A 50 1.33 -20.79 64.28
C GLN A 50 0.15 -21.55 63.63
N LEU A 51 -0.78 -22.03 64.45
CA LEU A 51 -2.07 -22.51 64.00
C LEU A 51 -3.01 -21.33 63.89
N ALA A 52 -3.44 -21.02 62.67
CA ALA A 52 -4.48 -20.02 62.44
C ALA A 52 -5.80 -20.55 62.99
N THR A 53 -6.47 -19.76 63.82
CA THR A 53 -7.85 -20.06 64.21
C THR A 53 -8.81 -19.63 63.11
N MET A 54 -10.04 -20.16 63.09
CA MET A 54 -11.06 -19.71 62.13
C MET A 54 -11.31 -18.19 62.19
N GLU A 55 -11.12 -17.57 63.36
CA GLU A 55 -11.29 -16.13 63.57
C GLU A 55 -10.19 -15.30 62.88
N ASP A 56 -8.98 -15.85 62.77
CA ASP A 56 -7.82 -15.24 62.11
C ASP A 56 -7.81 -15.49 60.60
N MET A 57 -8.36 -16.63 60.15
CA MET A 57 -8.37 -17.03 58.74
C MET A 57 -9.08 -16.01 57.85
N GLY A 58 -10.21 -15.44 58.30
CA GLY A 58 -10.98 -14.48 57.49
C GLY A 58 -10.17 -13.22 57.16
N ALA A 59 -9.49 -12.64 58.15
CA ALA A 59 -8.65 -11.46 57.94
C ALA A 59 -7.43 -11.79 57.07
N THR A 60 -6.75 -12.91 57.37
CA THR A 60 -5.57 -13.36 56.63
C THR A 60 -5.88 -13.59 55.15
N VAL A 61 -6.97 -14.33 54.86
CA VAL A 61 -7.41 -14.60 53.49
C VAL A 61 -7.82 -13.31 52.78
N SER A 62 -8.54 -12.41 53.47
CA SER A 62 -8.95 -11.13 52.89
C SER A 62 -7.75 -10.27 52.48
N THR A 63 -6.74 -10.13 53.33
CA THR A 63 -5.51 -9.37 53.01
C THR A 63 -4.75 -10.00 51.85
N MET A 64 -4.62 -11.32 51.83
CA MET A 64 -3.94 -12.03 50.72
C MET A 64 -4.68 -11.85 49.39
N ILE A 65 -6.02 -11.93 49.41
CA ILE A 65 -6.86 -11.68 48.22
C ILE A 65 -6.70 -10.23 47.76
N GLN A 66 -6.73 -9.25 48.68
CA GLN A 66 -6.58 -7.85 48.33
C GLN A 66 -5.22 -7.55 47.69
N ALA A 67 -4.13 -8.05 48.28
CA ALA A 67 -2.79 -7.89 47.72
C ALA A 67 -2.71 -8.46 46.30
N ARG A 68 -3.14 -9.72 46.13
CA ARG A 68 -3.09 -10.39 44.82
C ARG A 68 -4.05 -9.78 43.80
N THR A 69 -5.19 -9.25 44.23
CA THR A 69 -6.11 -8.51 43.35
C THR A 69 -5.47 -7.20 42.89
N GLY A 70 -4.73 -6.52 43.78
CA GLY A 70 -3.94 -5.33 43.41
C GLY A 70 -2.90 -5.63 42.34
N ASP A 71 -2.13 -6.71 42.51
CA ASP A 71 -1.14 -7.15 41.52
C ASP A 71 -1.78 -7.45 40.16
N ILE A 72 -2.89 -8.19 40.14
CA ILE A 72 -3.63 -8.52 38.92
C ILE A 72 -4.15 -7.25 38.23
N ILE A 73 -4.68 -6.29 38.99
CA ILE A 73 -5.15 -5.02 38.44
C ILE A 73 -3.97 -4.27 37.79
N ALA A 74 -2.83 -4.17 38.48
CA ALA A 74 -1.66 -3.48 37.96
C ALA A 74 -1.15 -4.11 36.66
N GLU A 75 -1.01 -5.44 36.62
CA GLU A 75 -0.58 -6.17 35.41
C GLU A 75 -1.57 -5.99 34.26
N LEU A 76 -2.87 -6.08 34.52
CA LEU A 76 -3.89 -5.89 33.48
C LEU A 76 -3.95 -4.45 32.98
N THR A 77 -3.80 -3.46 33.87
CA THR A 77 -3.74 -2.04 33.46
C THR A 77 -2.54 -1.79 32.56
N GLU A 78 -1.35 -2.31 32.91
CA GLU A 78 -0.15 -2.16 32.07
C GLU A 78 -0.32 -2.84 30.71
N ALA A 79 -0.90 -4.05 30.68
CA ALA A 79 -1.15 -4.79 29.45
C ALA A 79 -2.17 -4.07 28.54
N ILE A 80 -3.22 -3.49 29.12
CA ILE A 80 -4.21 -2.69 28.38
C ILE A 80 -3.56 -1.43 27.82
N ASP A 81 -2.79 -0.69 28.62
CA ASP A 81 -2.11 0.53 28.18
C ASP A 81 -1.12 0.26 27.04
N ALA A 82 -0.36 -0.84 27.13
CA ALA A 82 0.53 -1.27 26.06
C ALA A 82 -0.23 -1.62 24.77
N THR A 83 -1.35 -2.32 24.92
CA THR A 83 -2.22 -2.69 23.80
C THR A 83 -2.83 -1.46 23.13
N GLU A 84 -3.37 -0.51 23.91
CA GLU A 84 -3.92 0.73 23.38
C GLU A 84 -2.89 1.55 22.60
N LYS A 85 -1.67 1.67 23.13
CA LYS A 85 -0.57 2.37 22.44
C LYS A 85 -0.25 1.70 21.11
N SER A 86 -0.17 0.37 21.09
CA SER A 86 0.09 -0.40 19.86
C SER A 86 -1.05 -0.24 18.84
N VAL A 87 -2.31 -0.25 19.28
CA VAL A 87 -3.47 -0.07 18.39
C VAL A 87 -3.47 1.34 17.79
N LYS A 88 -3.27 2.38 18.62
CA LYS A 88 -3.21 3.78 18.16
C LYS A 88 -2.10 3.99 17.13
N ALA A 89 -0.92 3.41 17.37
CA ALA A 89 0.20 3.47 16.43
C ALA A 89 -0.13 2.77 15.10
N ALA A 90 -0.73 1.57 15.15
CA ALA A 90 -1.13 0.84 13.96
C ALA A 90 -2.21 1.57 13.16
N GLU A 91 -3.17 2.22 13.83
CA GLU A 91 -4.22 3.01 13.20
C GLU A 91 -3.66 4.26 12.53
N SER A 92 -2.77 4.99 13.19
CA SER A 92 -2.08 6.15 12.61
C SER A 92 -1.27 5.78 11.36
N GLN A 93 -0.62 4.61 11.37
CA GLN A 93 0.10 4.12 10.19
C GLN A 93 -0.86 3.77 9.05
N ARG A 94 -1.98 3.09 9.34
CA ARG A 94 -3.02 2.79 8.34
C ARG A 94 -3.58 4.05 7.68
N GLU A 95 -3.86 5.09 8.46
CA GLU A 95 -4.33 6.37 7.92
C GLU A 95 -3.32 7.01 6.98
N THR A 96 -2.03 6.96 7.35
CA THR A 96 -0.93 7.48 6.51
C THR A 96 -0.82 6.70 5.20
N ASP A 97 -0.88 5.38 5.26
CA ASP A 97 -0.81 4.50 4.08
C ASP A 97 -2.04 4.69 3.17
N GLU A 98 -3.23 4.81 3.75
CA GLU A 98 -4.49 5.08 3.05
C GLU A 98 -4.43 6.45 2.34
N ALA A 99 -3.92 7.49 3.01
CA ALA A 99 -3.74 8.82 2.43
C ALA A 99 -2.77 8.79 1.23
N LYS A 100 -1.64 8.08 1.37
CA LYS A 100 -0.68 7.89 0.28
C LYS A 100 -1.31 7.16 -0.90
N ARG A 101 -2.02 6.06 -0.66
CA ARG A 101 -2.73 5.30 -1.70
C ARG A 101 -3.74 6.16 -2.46
N ARG A 102 -4.49 7.03 -1.75
CA ARG A 102 -5.44 7.96 -2.38
C ARG A 102 -4.73 9.00 -3.25
N SER A 103 -3.60 9.54 -2.78
CA SER A 103 -2.79 10.49 -3.54
C SER A 103 -2.23 9.85 -4.82
N ASP A 104 -1.63 8.66 -4.70
CA ASP A 104 -1.08 7.91 -5.83
C ASP A 104 -2.15 7.58 -6.88
N GLU A 105 -3.35 7.18 -6.44
CA GLU A 105 -4.48 6.90 -7.33
C GLU A 105 -4.99 8.15 -8.05
N GLN A 106 -4.99 9.31 -7.37
CA GLN A 106 -5.34 10.59 -8.00
C GLN A 106 -4.33 10.98 -9.08
N VAL A 107 -3.03 10.82 -8.81
CA VAL A 107 -1.95 11.06 -9.78
C VAL A 107 -2.09 10.11 -10.97
N ARG A 108 -2.37 8.82 -10.72
CA ARG A 108 -2.59 7.82 -11.79
C ARG A 108 -3.72 8.24 -12.72
N LYS A 109 -4.89 8.62 -12.17
CA LYS A 109 -6.04 9.10 -12.96
C LYS A 109 -5.73 10.36 -13.75
N SER A 110 -5.02 11.32 -13.16
CA SER A 110 -4.61 12.55 -13.85
C SER A 110 -3.67 12.26 -15.02
N ASN A 111 -2.67 11.40 -14.80
CA ASN A 111 -1.74 10.98 -15.86
C ASN A 111 -2.44 10.23 -16.98
N GLU A 112 -3.40 9.36 -16.66
CA GLU A 112 -4.19 8.62 -17.66
C GLU A 112 -5.07 9.56 -18.50
N ALA A 113 -5.74 10.53 -17.86
CA ALA A 113 -6.51 11.55 -18.55
C ALA A 113 -5.63 12.42 -19.48
N GLN A 114 -4.44 12.81 -19.00
CA GLN A 114 -3.49 13.60 -19.78
C GLN A 114 -2.98 12.82 -21.00
N ARG A 115 -2.63 11.53 -20.81
CA ARG A 115 -2.22 10.65 -21.92
C ARG A 115 -3.30 10.53 -22.98
N LYS A 116 -4.56 10.35 -22.57
CA LYS A 116 -5.69 10.30 -23.50
C LYS A 116 -5.81 11.61 -24.29
N LYS A 117 -5.74 12.75 -23.60
CA LYS A 117 -5.80 14.07 -24.25
C LYS A 117 -4.66 14.26 -25.27
N THR A 118 -3.42 13.97 -24.89
CA THR A 118 -2.27 14.06 -25.80
C THR A 118 -2.41 13.11 -26.99
N PHE A 119 -2.92 11.89 -26.77
CA PHE A 119 -3.20 10.96 -27.86
C PHE A 119 -4.26 11.52 -28.82
N ASP A 120 -5.39 11.99 -28.30
CA ASP A 120 -6.48 12.57 -29.09
C ASP A 120 -5.98 13.80 -29.89
N GLU A 121 -5.18 14.67 -29.29
CA GLU A 121 -4.54 15.82 -29.95
C GLU A 121 -3.55 15.41 -31.05
N THR A 122 -2.75 14.37 -30.80
CA THR A 122 -1.80 13.82 -31.78
C THR A 122 -2.53 13.23 -32.98
N VAL A 123 -3.60 12.46 -32.75
CA VAL A 123 -4.43 11.91 -33.81
C VAL A 123 -5.11 13.03 -34.61
N ALA A 124 -5.63 14.06 -33.94
CA ALA A 124 -6.27 15.20 -34.60
C ALA A 124 -5.29 16.00 -35.47
N SER A 125 -4.08 16.27 -34.98
CA SER A 125 -3.04 16.97 -35.75
C SER A 125 -2.55 16.15 -36.94
N ALA A 126 -2.33 14.85 -36.77
CA ALA A 126 -1.97 13.95 -37.88
C ALA A 126 -3.06 13.93 -38.97
N LYS A 127 -4.35 13.87 -38.58
CA LYS A 127 -5.47 13.96 -39.53
C LYS A 127 -5.48 15.27 -40.32
N ARG A 128 -5.20 16.40 -39.66
CA ARG A 128 -5.10 17.72 -40.33
C ARG A 128 -3.93 17.75 -41.31
N GLN A 129 -2.75 17.30 -40.91
CA GLN A 129 -1.59 17.23 -41.79
C GLN A 129 -1.85 16.38 -43.04
N VAL A 130 -2.52 15.24 -42.89
CA VAL A 130 -2.91 14.39 -44.02
C VAL A 130 -3.90 15.14 -44.93
N ALA A 131 -4.93 15.79 -44.38
CA ALA A 131 -5.89 16.56 -45.16
C ALA A 131 -5.23 17.72 -45.92
N ASP A 132 -4.33 18.47 -45.26
CA ASP A 132 -3.58 19.58 -45.86
C ASP A 132 -2.66 19.08 -46.99
N THR A 133 -2.01 17.94 -46.78
CA THR A 133 -1.16 17.30 -47.79
C THR A 133 -1.98 16.88 -49.01
N ILE A 134 -3.14 16.26 -48.79
CA ILE A 134 -4.07 15.88 -49.88
C ILE A 134 -4.50 17.14 -50.65
N ALA A 135 -4.94 18.19 -49.95
CA ALA A 135 -5.38 19.43 -50.58
C ALA A 135 -4.27 20.08 -51.42
N SER A 136 -3.03 20.12 -50.91
CA SER A 136 -1.87 20.63 -51.64
C SER A 136 -1.55 19.79 -52.88
N CYS A 137 -1.63 18.47 -52.78
CA CYS A 137 -1.45 17.58 -53.92
C CYS A 137 -2.51 17.81 -55.00
N THR A 138 -3.79 17.90 -54.61
CA THR A 138 -4.90 18.19 -55.53
C THR A 138 -4.69 19.51 -56.27
N GLN A 139 -4.34 20.59 -55.55
CA GLN A 139 -4.05 21.89 -56.18
C GLN A 139 -2.90 21.81 -57.19
N LYS A 140 -1.83 21.08 -56.86
CA LYS A 140 -0.69 20.88 -57.77
C LYS A 140 -1.08 20.06 -58.99
N THR A 141 -1.91 19.02 -58.83
CA THR A 141 -2.39 18.23 -59.96
C THR A 141 -3.31 19.03 -60.86
N ASP A 142 -4.19 19.85 -60.30
CA ASP A 142 -5.10 20.72 -61.06
C ASP A 142 -4.30 21.77 -61.84
N ALA A 143 -3.33 22.43 -61.20
CA ALA A 143 -2.46 23.39 -61.86
C ALA A 143 -1.61 22.75 -62.97
N ALA A 144 -1.13 21.52 -62.77
CA ALA A 144 -0.40 20.78 -63.79
C ALA A 144 -1.30 20.39 -64.97
N ALA A 145 -2.54 19.99 -64.70
CA ALA A 145 -3.53 19.66 -65.73
C ALA A 145 -3.90 20.89 -66.57
N GLU A 146 -4.15 22.05 -65.94
CA GLU A 146 -4.40 23.31 -66.66
C GLU A 146 -3.23 23.70 -67.57
N LYS A 147 -1.99 23.56 -67.07
CA LYS A 147 -0.79 23.87 -67.86
C LYS A 147 -0.64 22.92 -69.05
N ALA A 148 -0.92 21.62 -68.87
CA ALA A 148 -0.88 20.64 -69.95
C ALA A 148 -1.96 20.93 -71.00
N LEU A 149 -3.15 21.37 -70.59
CA LEU A 149 -4.24 21.74 -71.50
C LEU A 149 -3.86 22.94 -72.36
N LYS A 150 -3.32 24.02 -71.76
CA LYS A 150 -2.82 25.19 -72.50
C LYS A 150 -1.73 24.81 -73.50
N ALA A 151 -0.76 23.99 -73.08
CA ALA A 151 0.29 23.53 -73.99
C ALA A 151 -0.25 22.69 -75.17
N ALA A 152 -1.30 21.88 -74.94
CA ALA A 152 -1.97 21.13 -75.99
C ALA A 152 -2.75 22.04 -76.95
N GLU A 153 -3.45 23.06 -76.42
CA GLU A 153 -4.14 24.07 -77.23
C GLU A 153 -3.17 24.87 -78.10
N GLU A 154 -2.06 25.33 -77.52
CA GLU A 154 -0.97 26.02 -78.24
C GLU A 154 -0.38 25.13 -79.35
N ALA A 155 -0.12 23.85 -79.05
CA ALA A 155 0.39 22.90 -80.04
C ALA A 155 -0.62 22.65 -81.18
N ASN A 156 -1.91 22.59 -80.87
CA ASN A 156 -2.96 22.40 -81.88
C ASN A 156 -3.13 23.65 -82.76
N GLY A 157 -3.06 24.85 -82.18
CA GLY A 157 -3.11 26.11 -82.92
C GLY A 157 -1.88 26.36 -83.82
N ALA A 158 -0.76 25.71 -83.54
CA ALA A 158 0.44 25.77 -84.37
C ALA A 158 0.36 24.89 -85.64
N VAL A 159 -0.62 23.98 -85.72
CA VAL A 159 -0.84 23.13 -86.90
C VAL A 159 -1.90 23.79 -87.78
N ASP A 160 -1.49 24.29 -88.95
CA ASP A 160 -2.43 24.84 -89.93
C ASP A 160 -3.32 23.71 -90.51
N PRO A 161 -4.66 23.89 -90.58
CA PRO A 161 -5.56 22.89 -91.16
C PRO A 161 -5.23 22.49 -92.61
N ASN A 162 -4.54 23.36 -93.35
CA ASN A 162 -4.09 23.15 -94.72
C ASN A 162 -2.62 22.68 -94.82
N MET A 163 -1.94 22.43 -93.70
CA MET A 163 -0.57 21.91 -93.67
C MET A 163 -0.54 20.49 -94.22
N LYS A 164 0.11 20.28 -95.37
CA LYS A 164 0.35 18.95 -95.92
C LYS A 164 1.68 18.40 -95.39
N ILE A 165 1.62 17.19 -94.84
CA ILE A 165 2.77 16.48 -94.26
C ILE A 165 3.12 15.30 -95.16
N TYR A 166 4.35 15.28 -95.67
CA TYR A 166 4.81 14.26 -96.61
C TYR A 166 5.77 13.29 -95.95
N PHE A 167 5.46 11.99 -96.06
CA PHE A 167 6.30 10.91 -95.55
C PHE A 167 6.84 10.07 -96.71
N THR A 168 8.07 9.58 -96.55
CA THR A 168 8.62 8.52 -97.40
C THR A 168 8.96 7.30 -96.55
N ARG A 169 8.91 6.11 -97.12
CA ARG A 169 9.38 4.90 -96.42
C ARG A 169 10.89 4.80 -96.55
N ARG A 170 11.59 4.79 -95.42
CA ARG A 170 12.97 4.27 -95.36
C ARG A 170 12.94 2.86 -94.83
N VAL A 171 13.74 2.01 -95.47
CA VAL A 171 13.99 0.64 -95.03
C VAL A 171 15.36 0.64 -94.37
N ASP A 172 15.43 0.17 -93.14
CA ASP A 172 16.71 0.02 -92.44
C ASP A 172 17.50 -1.18 -92.98
N GLU A 173 18.74 -1.33 -92.54
CA GLU A 173 19.63 -2.42 -92.94
C GLU A 173 19.09 -3.81 -92.56
N ALA A 174 18.11 -3.89 -91.66
CA ALA A 174 17.43 -5.11 -91.26
C ALA A 174 16.14 -5.40 -92.06
N GLY A 175 15.80 -4.57 -93.06
CA GLY A 175 14.62 -4.75 -93.91
C GLY A 175 13.32 -4.20 -93.31
N ASN A 176 13.37 -3.53 -92.16
CA ASN A 176 12.17 -2.95 -91.54
C ASN A 176 11.87 -1.58 -92.15
N SER A 177 10.64 -1.43 -92.64
CA SER A 177 10.18 -0.18 -93.23
C SER A 177 9.53 0.73 -92.18
N ARG A 178 10.02 1.97 -92.06
CA ARG A 178 9.42 3.01 -91.20
C ARG A 178 9.14 4.28 -92.00
N PRO A 179 8.00 4.96 -91.79
CA PRO A 179 7.75 6.25 -92.39
C PRO A 179 8.73 7.28 -91.80
N VAL A 180 9.35 8.08 -92.66
CA VAL A 180 10.25 9.18 -92.32
C VAL A 180 9.67 10.45 -92.91
N LEU A 181 9.56 11.49 -92.08
CA LEU A 181 9.09 12.82 -92.51
C LEU A 181 10.09 13.40 -93.51
N VAL A 182 9.61 13.89 -94.64
CA VAL A 182 10.46 14.45 -95.71
C VAL A 182 10.19 15.91 -95.99
N ASP A 183 8.94 16.37 -95.86
CA ASP A 183 8.60 17.77 -96.09
C ASP A 183 7.30 18.19 -95.36
N MET A 184 7.18 19.47 -95.05
CA MET A 184 5.96 20.11 -94.50
C MET A 184 5.76 21.46 -95.19
N THR A 185 4.65 21.62 -95.91
CA THR A 185 4.37 22.83 -96.71
C THR A 185 2.95 23.36 -96.48
N MET A 186 2.79 24.69 -96.53
CA MET A 186 1.49 25.37 -96.47
C MET A 186 1.08 25.82 -97.89
N GLU A 187 -0.15 25.50 -98.32
CA GLU A 187 -0.75 26.09 -99.52
C GLU A 187 -1.40 27.43 -99.13
N GLY A 188 -0.91 28.53 -99.72
CA GLY A 188 -1.42 29.89 -99.50
C GLY A 188 -2.73 30.20 -100.20
#